data_AF-A0A075GQ54-F1
#
_entry.id   AF-A0A075GQ54-F1
#
_cell.length_a   1.000
_cell.length_b   1.000
_cell.length_c   1.000
_cell.angle_alpha   90.00
_cell.angle_beta   90.00
_cell.angle_gamma   90.00
#
_symmetry.space_group_name_H-M   'P 1'
#
loop_
_entity.id
_entity.type
_entity.pdbx_description
1 polymer ?
#
loop_
_entity_poly.entity_id
_entity_poly.type
_entity_poly.pdbx_seq_one_letter_code
_entity_poly.pdbx_strand_id
1 'polypeptide(L)'
;MTTQNITAYAIGPAGSKIFTVTATDGSWDNPMTDSIGSNDLGQTMAGATLTNLSVVYTAGNCFARIQDRNTLQVFRTITGAKVGATDFSQTKITPYVVKPNDILVCYPQPMEATANQSNCLAWLQMSKGIVAFGGTDIPDSTSTEITSLVNNQSLGTYDSQNLTGLKIQVEDGAKLNAITVIDPNGGTILTLPATTRDAGHYYYNLEAEGFSIPVLKGMTLKVDVLTS
;
A
#
# COMPACT_ATOMS: atom_id res chain seq x y z
N MET A 1 -4.12 -4.01 -19.39
CA MET A 1 -4.58 -3.16 -18.28
C MET A 1 -5.96 -3.66 -17.89
N THR A 2 -6.07 -4.24 -16.71
CA THR A 2 -7.28 -4.87 -16.16
C THR A 2 -8.00 -3.92 -15.21
N THR A 3 -9.26 -4.21 -14.93
CA THR A 3 -10.05 -3.48 -13.93
C THR A 3 -10.63 -4.45 -12.92
N GLN A 4 -10.82 -3.99 -11.69
CA GLN A 4 -11.49 -4.76 -10.66
C GLN A 4 -12.32 -3.85 -9.75
N ASN A 5 -13.40 -4.42 -9.21
CA ASN A 5 -14.24 -3.71 -8.26
C ASN A 5 -13.56 -3.72 -6.89
N ILE A 6 -13.39 -2.53 -6.33
CA ILE A 6 -12.83 -2.31 -4.99
C ILE A 6 -13.93 -1.73 -4.11
N THR A 7 -14.06 -2.27 -2.91
CA THR A 7 -15.01 -1.79 -1.89
C THR A 7 -14.26 -1.39 -0.64
N ALA A 8 -14.57 -0.24 -0.06
CA ALA A 8 -14.03 0.20 1.20
C ALA A 8 -15.14 0.47 2.22
N TYR A 9 -14.88 0.08 3.46
CA TYR A 9 -15.76 0.34 4.59
C TYR A 9 -15.07 1.32 5.52
N ALA A 10 -15.55 2.55 5.55
CA ALA A 10 -15.08 3.58 6.48
C ALA A 10 -15.99 3.58 7.70
N ILE A 11 -15.45 3.30 8.88
CA ILE A 11 -16.23 3.05 10.09
C ILE A 11 -15.70 3.96 11.21
N GLY A 12 -16.64 4.61 11.89
CA GLY A 12 -16.40 5.41 13.08
C GLY A 12 -17.42 5.11 14.19
N PRO A 13 -17.27 5.72 15.37
CA PRO A 13 -18.18 5.48 16.50
C PRO A 13 -19.63 5.88 16.21
N ALA A 14 -19.85 6.84 15.31
CA ALA A 14 -21.17 7.35 14.95
C ALA A 14 -21.82 6.61 13.77
N GLY A 15 -21.14 5.63 13.16
CA GLY A 15 -21.66 4.87 12.02
C GLY A 15 -20.60 4.57 10.96
N SER A 16 -21.05 4.00 9.84
CA SER A 16 -20.19 3.59 8.73
C SER A 16 -20.71 4.04 7.38
N LYS A 17 -19.80 4.15 6.40
CA LYS A 17 -20.10 4.37 4.98
C LYS A 17 -19.35 3.36 4.11
N ILE A 18 -19.93 3.07 2.95
CA ILE A 18 -19.37 2.15 1.96
C ILE A 18 -18.96 2.97 0.75
N PHE A 19 -17.72 2.83 0.34
CA PHE A 19 -17.16 3.45 -0.86
C PHE A 19 -16.83 2.38 -1.88
N THR A 20 -17.07 2.65 -3.15
CA THR A 20 -16.85 1.68 -4.23
C THR A 20 -16.21 2.36 -5.44
N VAL A 21 -15.41 1.62 -6.18
CA VAL A 21 -14.89 2.04 -7.48
C VAL A 21 -14.61 0.81 -8.35
N THR A 22 -14.84 0.93 -9.66
CA THR A 22 -14.24 0.01 -10.64
C THR A 22 -12.86 0.55 -10.98
N ALA A 23 -11.86 0.07 -10.25
CA ALA A 23 -10.50 0.59 -10.32
C ALA A 23 -9.74 0.00 -11.50
N THR A 24 -8.90 0.84 -12.11
CA THR A 24 -7.90 0.42 -13.10
C THR A 24 -6.62 0.01 -12.37
N ASP A 25 -6.14 -1.20 -12.64
CA ASP A 25 -4.92 -1.70 -11.99
C ASP A 25 -3.69 -0.88 -12.40
N GLY A 26 -2.77 -0.69 -11.46
CA GLY A 26 -1.53 0.05 -11.67
C GLY A 26 -1.68 1.57 -11.68
N SER A 27 -2.83 2.11 -11.25
CA SER A 27 -3.12 3.55 -11.28
C SER A 27 -3.57 4.12 -9.93
N TRP A 28 -3.16 5.36 -9.63
CA TRP A 28 -3.69 6.16 -8.53
C TRP A 28 -4.94 6.95 -8.91
N ASP A 29 -5.35 6.94 -10.17
CA ASP A 29 -6.57 7.61 -10.66
C ASP A 29 -7.82 6.78 -10.37
N ASN A 30 -7.95 6.32 -9.13
CA ASN A 30 -9.05 5.50 -8.64
C ASN A 30 -9.63 6.09 -7.34
N PRO A 31 -10.20 7.31 -7.37
CA PRO A 31 -10.91 7.86 -6.23
C PRO A 31 -12.17 7.03 -5.95
N MET A 32 -12.36 6.65 -4.69
CA MET A 32 -13.52 5.89 -4.23
C MET A 32 -14.63 6.84 -3.81
N THR A 33 -15.84 6.60 -4.29
CA THR A 33 -17.03 7.39 -3.95
C THR A 33 -18.06 6.56 -3.20
N ASP A 34 -18.88 7.23 -2.38
CA ASP A 34 -19.93 6.58 -1.61
C ASP A 34 -20.91 5.84 -2.53
N SER A 35 -21.30 4.63 -2.15
CA SER A 35 -22.09 3.72 -2.98
C SER A 35 -23.52 4.17 -3.25
N ILE A 36 -24.00 5.23 -2.59
CA ILE A 36 -25.37 5.75 -2.72
C ILE A 36 -25.36 7.08 -3.47
N GLY A 37 -24.56 8.04 -2.99
CA GLY A 37 -24.55 9.41 -3.46
C GLY A 37 -23.43 9.76 -4.43
N SER A 38 -22.49 8.83 -4.68
CA SER A 38 -21.30 9.07 -5.51
C SER A 38 -20.46 10.27 -5.04
N ASN A 39 -20.47 10.54 -3.74
CA ASN A 39 -19.75 11.64 -3.11
C ASN A 39 -18.43 11.17 -2.50
N ASP A 40 -17.46 12.07 -2.38
CA ASP A 40 -16.16 11.78 -1.77
C ASP A 40 -16.24 11.57 -0.25
N LEU A 41 -15.17 11.01 0.32
CA LEU A 41 -15.03 10.80 1.76
C LEU A 41 -15.26 12.09 2.55
N GLY A 42 -14.57 13.17 2.18
CA GLY A 42 -14.69 14.47 2.84
C GLY A 42 -16.08 15.11 2.70
N GLN A 43 -16.84 14.78 1.66
CA GLN A 43 -18.20 15.31 1.48
C GLN A 43 -19.24 14.55 2.31
N THR A 44 -19.02 13.25 2.52
CA THR A 44 -19.99 12.36 3.20
C THR A 44 -19.73 12.19 4.68
N MET A 45 -18.47 12.34 5.11
CA MET A 45 -18.02 12.07 6.47
C MET A 45 -17.21 13.21 7.09
N ALA A 46 -17.28 14.44 6.56
CA ALA A 46 -16.59 15.60 7.16
C ALA A 46 -16.85 15.72 8.67
N GLY A 47 -15.76 15.84 9.44
CA GLY A 47 -15.79 15.95 10.90
C GLY A 47 -16.02 14.63 11.64
N ALA A 48 -16.34 13.54 10.95
CA ALA A 48 -16.44 12.23 11.57
C ALA A 48 -15.05 11.68 11.92
N THR A 49 -14.94 11.00 13.06
CA THR A 49 -13.74 10.26 13.44
C THR A 49 -13.83 8.84 12.90
N LEU A 50 -12.89 8.46 12.04
CA LEU A 50 -12.69 7.09 11.60
C LEU A 50 -11.79 6.34 12.60
N THR A 51 -12.21 5.16 13.00
CA THR A 51 -11.42 4.23 13.82
C THR A 51 -11.01 2.99 13.04
N ASN A 52 -11.76 2.66 11.99
CA ASN A 52 -11.53 1.49 11.17
C ASN A 52 -11.72 1.85 9.69
N LEU A 53 -10.83 1.32 8.85
CA LEU A 53 -10.93 1.42 7.40
C LEU A 53 -10.51 0.08 6.79
N SER A 54 -11.48 -0.58 6.16
CA SER A 54 -11.28 -1.80 5.40
C SER A 54 -11.27 -1.49 3.92
N VAL A 55 -10.38 -2.11 3.15
CA VAL A 55 -10.44 -2.12 1.68
C VAL A 55 -10.43 -3.56 1.18
N VAL A 56 -11.27 -3.85 0.19
CA VAL A 56 -11.52 -5.20 -0.32
C VAL A 56 -11.33 -5.20 -1.83
N TYR A 57 -10.50 -6.11 -2.34
CA TYR A 57 -10.17 -6.25 -3.76
C TYR A 57 -10.43 -7.68 -4.26
N THR A 58 -10.46 -7.88 -5.58
CA THR A 58 -10.84 -9.16 -6.19
C THR A 58 -9.67 -10.13 -6.26
N ALA A 59 -8.54 -9.70 -6.79
CA ALA A 59 -7.33 -10.52 -6.90
C ALA A 59 -6.06 -9.66 -6.94
N GLY A 60 -4.92 -10.28 -6.60
CA GLY A 60 -3.60 -9.65 -6.65
C GLY A 60 -3.21 -9.03 -5.31
N ASN A 61 -2.98 -7.72 -5.30
CA ASN A 61 -2.76 -6.93 -4.08
C ASN A 61 -3.42 -5.55 -4.24
N CYS A 62 -3.58 -4.84 -3.13
CA CYS A 62 -4.21 -3.52 -3.19
C CYS A 62 -3.77 -2.64 -2.04
N PHE A 63 -3.44 -1.40 -2.35
CA PHE A 63 -3.25 -0.34 -1.38
C PHE A 63 -4.39 0.66 -1.43
N ALA A 64 -4.63 1.32 -0.31
CA ALA A 64 -5.49 2.49 -0.27
C ALA A 64 -4.92 3.54 0.67
N ARG A 65 -5.31 4.79 0.43
CA ARG A 65 -4.90 5.92 1.25
C ARG A 65 -5.97 6.98 1.35
N ILE A 66 -6.01 7.64 2.49
CA ILE A 66 -6.70 8.92 2.65
C ILE A 66 -5.69 10.01 2.35
N GLN A 67 -6.03 10.89 1.41
CA GLN A 67 -5.21 12.03 1.06
C GLN A 67 -6.05 13.29 0.91
N ASP A 68 -5.43 14.45 1.06
CA ASP A 68 -6.05 15.72 0.67
C ASP A 68 -6.12 15.83 -0.86
N ARG A 69 -7.28 16.21 -1.38
CA ARG A 69 -7.51 16.35 -2.82
C ARG A 69 -6.58 17.37 -3.51
N ASN A 70 -6.23 18.45 -2.82
CA ASN A 70 -5.54 19.59 -3.43
C ASN A 70 -4.02 19.49 -3.26
N THR A 71 -3.57 19.08 -2.07
CA THR A 71 -2.16 19.00 -1.71
C THR A 71 -1.57 17.61 -1.93
N LEU A 72 -2.41 16.60 -2.15
CA LEU A 72 -2.03 15.18 -2.29
C LEU A 72 -1.27 14.62 -1.07
N GLN A 73 -1.33 15.33 0.07
CA GLN A 73 -0.71 14.87 1.30
C GLN A 73 -1.46 13.63 1.81
N VAL A 74 -0.72 12.55 2.04
CA VAL A 74 -1.25 11.29 2.57
C VAL A 74 -1.36 11.36 4.09
N PHE A 75 -2.54 11.06 4.63
CA PHE A 75 -2.81 11.07 6.08
C PHE A 75 -2.92 9.68 6.68
N ARG A 76 -3.50 8.74 5.94
CA ARG A 76 -3.67 7.34 6.37
C ARG A 76 -3.41 6.42 5.19
N THR A 77 -2.79 5.28 5.48
CA THR A 77 -2.50 4.22 4.50
C THR A 77 -3.08 2.92 5.01
N ILE A 78 -3.61 2.12 4.10
CA ILE A 78 -4.28 0.86 4.37
C ILE A 78 -3.85 -0.15 3.30
N THR A 79 -3.72 -1.40 3.71
CA THR A 79 -3.66 -2.56 2.80
C THR A 79 -5.05 -3.12 2.59
N GLY A 80 -5.35 -3.45 1.34
CA GLY A 80 -6.54 -4.19 1.00
C GLY A 80 -6.42 -5.66 1.42
N ALA A 81 -7.57 -6.29 1.60
CA ALA A 81 -7.73 -7.73 1.72
C ALA A 81 -8.53 -8.28 0.53
N LYS A 82 -8.30 -9.53 0.17
CA LYS A 82 -9.08 -10.21 -0.86
C LYS A 82 -10.54 -10.36 -0.40
N VAL A 83 -11.49 -10.32 -1.33
CA VAL A 83 -12.90 -10.66 -1.05
C VAL A 83 -12.98 -12.00 -0.31
N GLY A 84 -13.65 -12.00 0.85
CA GLY A 84 -13.81 -13.17 1.71
C GLY A 84 -12.76 -13.34 2.80
N ALA A 85 -11.73 -12.48 2.84
CA ALA A 85 -10.62 -12.53 3.82
C ALA A 85 -10.59 -11.29 4.75
N THR A 86 -11.75 -10.69 5.05
CA THR A 86 -11.84 -9.46 5.85
C THR A 86 -12.21 -9.74 7.30
N ASP A 87 -11.41 -9.27 8.24
CA ASP A 87 -11.69 -9.22 9.69
C ASP A 87 -11.72 -7.78 10.24
N PHE A 88 -12.83 -7.41 10.89
CA PHE A 88 -13.00 -6.10 11.54
C PHE A 88 -11.87 -5.78 12.53
N SER A 89 -11.35 -6.76 13.27
CA SER A 89 -10.35 -6.52 14.32
C SER A 89 -9.04 -5.92 13.78
N GLN A 90 -8.73 -6.19 12.52
CA GLN A 90 -7.50 -5.82 11.83
C GLN A 90 -7.64 -4.57 10.94
N THR A 91 -8.86 -4.07 10.76
CA THR A 91 -9.13 -2.85 9.98
C THR A 91 -8.86 -1.57 10.78
N LYS A 92 -8.34 -1.70 12.01
CA LYS A 92 -8.12 -0.58 12.91
C LYS A 92 -7.04 0.35 12.34
N ILE A 93 -7.36 1.63 12.32
CA ILE A 93 -6.42 2.68 11.98
C ILE A 93 -6.24 3.59 13.20
N THR A 94 -5.10 4.29 13.26
CA THR A 94 -4.96 5.40 14.21
C THR A 94 -6.11 6.38 13.98
N PRO A 95 -6.92 6.71 15.02
CA PRO A 95 -8.11 7.53 14.86
C PRO A 95 -7.84 8.77 14.02
N TYR A 96 -8.72 9.05 13.06
CA TYR A 96 -8.55 10.12 12.09
C TYR A 96 -9.83 10.91 11.92
N VAL A 97 -9.74 12.23 12.06
CA VAL A 97 -10.87 13.13 11.79
C VAL A 97 -10.85 13.50 10.32
N VAL A 98 -11.89 13.10 9.59
CA VAL A 98 -12.04 13.37 8.17
C VAL A 98 -12.20 14.86 7.93
N LYS A 99 -11.37 15.41 7.04
CA LYS A 99 -11.44 16.80 6.59
C LYS A 99 -12.33 16.92 5.35
N PRO A 100 -12.93 18.09 5.09
CA PRO A 100 -13.80 18.29 3.93
C PRO A 100 -13.15 17.99 2.57
N ASN A 101 -11.84 18.16 2.45
CA ASN A 101 -11.08 17.93 1.21
C ASN A 101 -10.51 16.51 1.08
N ASP A 102 -10.77 15.63 2.05
CA ASP A 102 -10.20 14.29 2.03
C ASP A 102 -10.87 13.42 0.98
N ILE A 103 -10.05 12.66 0.27
CA ILE A 103 -10.47 11.63 -0.67
C ILE A 103 -9.85 10.29 -0.28
N LEU A 104 -10.61 9.22 -0.50
CA LEU A 104 -10.12 7.86 -0.40
C LEU A 104 -9.73 7.38 -1.79
N VAL A 105 -8.50 6.91 -1.95
CA VAL A 105 -7.97 6.47 -3.24
C VAL A 105 -7.34 5.09 -3.08
N CYS A 106 -7.59 4.20 -4.03
CA CYS A 106 -6.97 2.88 -4.07
C CYS A 106 -5.96 2.72 -5.22
N TYR A 107 -5.05 1.77 -5.07
CA TYR A 107 -4.09 1.34 -6.07
C TYR A 107 -4.05 -0.19 -6.05
N PRO A 108 -4.83 -0.86 -6.91
CA PRO A 108 -4.75 -2.29 -7.06
C PRO A 108 -3.67 -2.70 -8.07
N GLN A 109 -3.12 -3.90 -7.93
CA GLN A 109 -2.41 -4.60 -9.00
C GLN A 109 -3.10 -5.93 -9.27
N PRO A 110 -3.09 -6.43 -10.51
CA PRO A 110 -3.67 -7.72 -10.81
C PRO A 110 -2.78 -8.83 -10.21
N MET A 111 -3.33 -10.03 -10.11
CA MET A 111 -2.51 -11.21 -9.91
C MET A 111 -1.66 -11.44 -11.16
N GLU A 112 -0.36 -11.70 -10.97
CA GLU A 112 0.54 -12.00 -12.07
C GLU A 112 0.12 -13.30 -12.77
N ALA A 113 0.07 -13.26 -14.11
CA ALA A 113 -0.38 -14.39 -14.92
C ALA A 113 0.79 -15.33 -15.26
N THR A 114 2.02 -14.81 -15.21
CA THR A 114 3.23 -15.53 -15.55
C THR A 114 3.70 -16.39 -14.38
N ALA A 115 4.02 -17.65 -14.64
CA ALA A 115 4.54 -18.55 -13.61
C ALA A 115 5.89 -18.06 -13.05
N ASN A 116 6.09 -18.24 -11.75
CA ASN A 116 7.29 -17.84 -11.00
C ASN A 116 7.59 -16.33 -11.06
N GLN A 117 6.54 -15.51 -11.15
CA GLN A 117 6.63 -14.07 -11.05
C GLN A 117 5.53 -13.55 -10.13
N SER A 118 5.78 -12.41 -9.47
CA SER A 118 4.80 -11.78 -8.60
C SER A 118 4.82 -10.26 -8.61
N ASN A 119 3.68 -9.68 -8.27
CA ASN A 119 3.53 -8.24 -8.04
C ASN A 119 3.69 -7.89 -6.55
N CYS A 120 4.30 -6.73 -6.28
CA CYS A 120 4.60 -6.28 -4.92
C CYS A 120 4.29 -4.78 -4.74
N LEU A 121 3.72 -4.44 -3.59
CA LEU A 121 3.46 -3.09 -3.13
C LEU A 121 4.10 -2.83 -1.77
N ALA A 122 4.62 -1.62 -1.56
CA ALA A 122 5.33 -1.21 -0.35
C ALA A 122 4.97 0.21 0.08
N TRP A 123 4.59 0.40 1.34
CA TRP A 123 4.53 1.72 1.98
C TRP A 123 5.86 1.98 2.66
N LEU A 124 6.58 3.02 2.24
CA LEU A 124 7.80 3.48 2.89
C LEU A 124 7.50 4.70 3.74
N GLN A 125 7.81 4.62 5.03
CA GLN A 125 7.71 5.74 5.95
C GLN A 125 9.04 6.48 5.99
N MET A 126 9.05 7.68 5.42
CA MET A 126 10.19 8.57 5.36
C MET A 126 9.99 9.72 6.35
N SER A 127 11.08 10.40 6.73
CA SER A 127 11.01 11.52 7.69
C SER A 127 10.10 12.68 7.26
N LYS A 128 9.85 12.85 5.95
CA LYS A 128 8.95 13.91 5.42
C LYS A 128 7.57 13.40 5.01
N GLY A 129 7.28 12.10 5.13
CA GLY A 129 5.99 11.54 4.76
C GLY A 129 6.05 10.09 4.31
N ILE A 130 4.90 9.56 3.89
CA ILE A 130 4.78 8.19 3.41
C ILE A 130 4.78 8.18 1.89
N VAL A 131 5.53 7.26 1.29
CA VAL A 131 5.64 7.11 -0.17
C VAL A 131 5.29 5.67 -0.55
N ALA A 132 4.50 5.50 -1.62
CA ALA A 132 4.18 4.19 -2.17
C ALA A 132 5.25 3.75 -3.16
N PHE A 133 5.74 2.53 -3.00
CA PHE A 133 6.64 1.84 -3.90
C PHE A 133 5.99 0.55 -4.40
N GLY A 134 6.44 0.03 -5.53
CA GLY A 134 6.03 -1.29 -5.99
C GLY A 134 6.82 -1.75 -7.20
N GLY A 135 6.56 -2.99 -7.59
CA GLY A 135 7.12 -3.62 -8.77
C GLY A 135 6.12 -4.61 -9.34
N THR A 136 6.24 -4.85 -10.64
CA THR A 136 5.50 -5.90 -11.34
C THR A 136 6.45 -6.91 -11.93
N ASP A 137 5.93 -8.09 -12.29
CA ASP A 137 6.69 -9.13 -13.01
C ASP A 137 7.97 -9.55 -12.28
N ILE A 138 7.98 -9.50 -10.94
CA ILE A 138 9.18 -9.76 -10.13
C ILE A 138 9.49 -11.25 -10.17
N PRO A 139 10.63 -11.70 -10.73
CA PRO A 139 10.94 -13.11 -10.81
C PRO A 139 11.22 -13.71 -9.42
N ASP A 140 10.77 -14.94 -9.23
CA ASP A 140 11.00 -15.71 -8.01
C ASP A 140 12.50 -15.83 -7.67
N SER A 141 12.80 -15.77 -6.37
CA SER A 141 14.15 -15.90 -5.82
C SER A 141 15.18 -14.93 -6.42
N THR A 142 14.72 -13.81 -6.97
CA THR A 142 15.55 -12.80 -7.63
C THR A 142 15.37 -11.45 -6.94
N SER A 143 16.47 -10.91 -6.41
CA SER A 143 16.47 -9.58 -5.79
C SER A 143 16.21 -8.49 -6.83
N THR A 144 15.00 -7.97 -6.83
CA THR A 144 14.49 -7.04 -7.84
C THR A 144 14.19 -5.69 -7.23
N GLU A 145 14.63 -4.60 -7.88
CA GLU A 145 14.35 -3.25 -7.41
C GLU A 145 12.87 -2.90 -7.55
N ILE A 146 12.33 -2.25 -6.53
CA ILE A 146 11.01 -1.61 -6.58
C ILE A 146 11.18 -0.10 -6.57
N THR A 147 10.32 0.60 -7.29
CA THR A 147 10.38 2.06 -7.48
C THR A 147 9.10 2.72 -6.97
N SER A 148 9.15 4.04 -6.80
CA SER A 148 7.99 4.82 -6.38
C SER A 148 6.85 4.74 -7.41
N LEU A 149 5.64 4.41 -6.94
CA LEU A 149 4.44 4.33 -7.77
C LEU A 149 3.90 5.68 -8.24
N VAL A 150 4.50 6.78 -7.76
CA VAL A 150 4.07 8.14 -8.11
C VAL A 150 4.88 8.69 -9.28
N ASN A 151 6.18 8.37 -9.34
CA ASN A 151 7.11 9.01 -10.27
C ASN A 151 8.18 8.05 -10.85
N ASN A 152 8.06 6.75 -10.56
CA ASN A 152 8.96 5.70 -11.01
C ASN A 152 10.44 5.96 -10.64
N GLN A 153 10.67 6.51 -9.46
CA GLN A 153 12.01 6.82 -8.96
C GLN A 153 12.49 5.78 -7.95
N SER A 154 13.79 5.50 -7.96
CA SER A 154 14.47 4.69 -6.94
C SER A 154 14.45 5.34 -5.56
N LEU A 155 14.71 4.55 -4.52
CA LEU A 155 14.79 5.03 -3.13
C LEU A 155 15.75 6.23 -2.99
N GLY A 156 16.91 6.18 -3.66
CA GLY A 156 17.93 7.21 -3.59
C GLY A 156 17.52 8.59 -4.13
N THR A 157 16.41 8.71 -4.86
CA THR A 157 15.86 10.03 -5.27
C THR A 157 15.20 10.76 -4.10
N TYR A 158 14.92 10.06 -3.00
CA TYR A 158 14.40 10.62 -1.76
C TYR A 158 15.52 10.95 -0.78
N ASP A 159 16.69 11.35 -1.29
CA ASP A 159 17.84 11.73 -0.47
C ASP A 159 17.50 12.87 0.49
N SER A 160 18.35 13.08 1.49
CA SER A 160 18.12 14.06 2.55
C SER A 160 16.86 13.77 3.39
N GLN A 161 16.45 12.51 3.44
CA GLN A 161 15.41 11.96 4.32
C GLN A 161 15.94 10.71 5.01
N ASN A 162 15.28 10.33 6.10
CA ASN A 162 15.54 9.04 6.74
C ASN A 162 14.41 8.08 6.43
N LEU A 163 14.76 6.84 6.08
CA LEU A 163 13.82 5.72 6.11
C LEU A 163 13.60 5.32 7.58
N THR A 164 12.35 5.36 8.00
CA THR A 164 11.92 5.16 9.40
C THR A 164 11.04 3.92 9.60
N GLY A 165 10.45 3.42 8.52
CA GLY A 165 9.65 2.20 8.53
C GLY A 165 9.22 1.80 7.13
N LEU A 166 8.73 0.57 7.01
CA LEU A 166 8.16 0.03 5.78
C LEU A 166 7.08 -1.00 6.08
N LYS A 167 6.11 -1.11 5.18
CA LYS A 167 5.07 -2.14 5.19
C LYS A 167 4.90 -2.68 3.78
N ILE A 168 5.01 -4.00 3.58
CA ILE A 168 5.04 -4.60 2.24
C ILE A 168 3.97 -5.67 2.11
N GLN A 169 3.32 -5.69 0.96
CA GLN A 169 2.35 -6.70 0.55
C GLN A 169 2.74 -7.23 -0.83
N VAL A 170 2.93 -8.54 -0.95
CA VAL A 170 2.97 -9.23 -2.24
C VAL A 170 1.59 -9.76 -2.60
N GLU A 171 1.38 -10.06 -3.88
CA GLU A 171 0.12 -10.59 -4.40
C GLU A 171 -0.38 -11.87 -3.71
N ASP A 172 -1.64 -12.22 -3.98
CA ASP A 172 -2.28 -13.42 -3.46
C ASP A 172 -1.55 -14.69 -3.91
N GLY A 173 -1.24 -15.59 -2.97
CA GLY A 173 -0.55 -16.85 -3.26
C GLY A 173 0.98 -16.72 -3.37
N ALA A 174 1.55 -15.52 -3.24
CA ALA A 174 2.98 -15.30 -3.16
C ALA A 174 3.45 -15.09 -1.72
N LYS A 175 4.75 -15.25 -1.49
CA LYS A 175 5.43 -14.87 -0.25
C LYS A 175 6.58 -13.91 -0.51
N LEU A 176 6.89 -13.11 0.50
CA LEU A 176 8.08 -12.28 0.53
C LEU A 176 9.17 -13.05 1.30
N ASN A 177 10.31 -13.30 0.67
CA ASN A 177 11.46 -13.92 1.33
C ASN A 177 12.23 -12.89 2.15
N ALA A 178 12.58 -11.77 1.53
CA ALA A 178 13.35 -10.72 2.15
C ALA A 178 13.20 -9.38 1.44
N ILE A 179 13.62 -8.33 2.15
CA ILE A 179 13.82 -7.00 1.60
C ILE A 179 15.25 -6.57 1.85
N THR A 180 15.83 -5.88 0.88
CA THR A 180 17.22 -5.45 0.94
C THR A 180 17.34 -3.99 0.53
N VAL A 181 17.96 -3.17 1.39
CA VAL A 181 18.36 -1.80 1.04
C VAL A 181 19.83 -1.83 0.65
N ILE A 182 20.13 -1.38 -0.56
CA ILE A 182 21.48 -1.36 -1.13
C ILE A 182 21.95 0.08 -1.28
N ASP A 183 23.18 0.34 -0.85
CA ASP A 183 23.83 1.64 -0.98
C ASP A 183 24.32 1.92 -2.42
N PRO A 184 24.77 3.16 -2.70
CA PRO A 184 25.24 3.53 -4.03
C PRO A 184 26.53 2.81 -4.48
N ASN A 185 27.27 2.21 -3.55
CA ASN A 185 28.50 1.46 -3.81
C ASN A 185 28.23 -0.06 -3.97
N GLY A 186 26.96 -0.50 -3.86
CA GLY A 186 26.57 -1.91 -3.93
C GLY A 186 26.60 -2.65 -2.58
N GLY A 187 26.88 -1.95 -1.48
CA GLY A 187 26.86 -2.50 -0.13
C GLY A 187 25.44 -2.69 0.40
N THR A 188 25.19 -3.79 1.10
CA THR A 188 23.88 -4.01 1.76
C THR A 188 23.84 -3.27 3.10
N ILE A 189 22.87 -2.39 3.27
CA ILE A 189 22.65 -1.58 4.49
C ILE A 189 21.65 -2.26 5.42
N LEU A 190 20.65 -2.93 4.86
CA LEU A 190 19.59 -3.58 5.59
C LEU A 190 19.14 -4.82 4.85
N THR A 191 18.96 -5.92 5.57
CA THR A 191 18.21 -7.09 5.11
C THR A 191 17.20 -7.45 6.18
N LEU A 192 15.92 -7.51 5.81
CA LEU A 192 14.87 -8.01 6.70
C LEU A 192 14.26 -9.28 6.09
N PRO A 193 14.30 -10.42 6.80
CA PRO A 193 13.54 -11.58 6.39
C PRO A 193 12.04 -11.31 6.57
N ALA A 194 11.23 -11.91 5.71
CA ALA A 194 9.78 -11.73 5.68
C ALA A 194 9.05 -13.09 5.67
N THR A 195 7.73 -13.06 5.46
CA THR A 195 6.90 -14.26 5.53
C THR A 195 5.82 -14.33 4.43
N THR A 196 5.15 -15.48 4.37
CA THR A 196 3.86 -15.66 3.69
C THR A 196 2.79 -14.84 4.40
N ARG A 197 1.94 -14.18 3.62
CA ARG A 197 0.71 -13.60 4.15
C ARG A 197 -0.26 -14.74 4.48
N ASP A 198 -0.77 -14.77 5.70
CA ASP A 198 -1.79 -15.76 6.06
C ASP A 198 -3.04 -15.55 5.20
N ALA A 199 -3.65 -16.65 4.75
CA ALA A 199 -4.70 -16.66 3.73
C ALA A 199 -6.02 -15.98 4.15
N GLY A 200 -6.11 -15.44 5.36
CA GLY A 200 -7.34 -14.91 5.95
C GLY A 200 -7.38 -13.41 6.28
N HIS A 201 -6.34 -12.61 6.04
CA HIS A 201 -6.13 -11.43 6.89
C HIS A 201 -5.42 -10.21 6.23
N TYR A 202 -5.61 -9.00 6.80
CA TYR A 202 -5.04 -7.71 6.36
C TYR A 202 -3.53 -7.59 6.66
N TYR A 203 -2.79 -8.68 6.55
CA TYR A 203 -1.39 -8.69 6.89
C TYR A 203 -0.54 -8.15 5.74
N TYR A 204 0.44 -7.35 6.13
CA TYR A 204 1.67 -7.18 5.37
C TYR A 204 2.45 -8.48 5.41
N ASN A 205 3.17 -8.81 4.34
CA ASN A 205 4.20 -9.83 4.38
C ASN A 205 5.36 -9.43 5.29
N LEU A 206 5.56 -8.13 5.49
CA LEU A 206 6.51 -7.54 6.41
C LEU A 206 6.04 -6.15 6.84
N GLU A 207 6.06 -5.91 8.14
CA GLU A 207 5.94 -4.59 8.74
C GLU A 207 7.12 -4.38 9.68
N ALA A 208 7.85 -3.29 9.49
CA ALA A 208 8.97 -2.95 10.34
C ALA A 208 9.09 -1.43 10.48
N GLU A 209 9.19 -0.96 11.71
CA GLU A 209 9.23 0.46 12.08
C GLU A 209 10.40 0.71 13.05
N GLY A 210 10.74 1.98 13.29
CA GLY A 210 11.79 2.39 14.22
C GLY A 210 13.19 2.50 13.60
N PHE A 211 13.28 2.56 12.27
CA PHE A 211 14.54 2.81 11.58
C PHE A 211 14.95 4.28 11.66
N SER A 212 16.23 4.52 11.40
CA SER A 212 16.76 5.85 11.11
C SER A 212 17.86 5.76 10.07
N ILE A 213 17.58 5.09 8.96
CA ILE A 213 18.55 4.87 7.88
C ILE A 213 18.57 6.12 6.99
N PRO A 214 19.69 6.85 6.89
CA PRO A 214 19.80 7.99 5.99
C PRO A 214 19.72 7.54 4.53
N VAL A 215 18.82 8.13 3.75
CA VAL A 215 18.72 7.86 2.32
C VAL A 215 19.78 8.67 1.59
N LEU A 216 20.66 7.95 0.90
CA LEU A 216 21.72 8.49 0.06
C LEU A 216 21.34 8.40 -1.42
N LYS A 217 21.84 9.36 -2.21
CA LYS A 217 21.65 9.36 -3.65
C LYS A 217 22.23 8.09 -4.28
N GLY A 218 21.41 7.36 -5.04
CA GLY A 218 21.79 6.08 -5.66
C GLY A 218 21.44 4.84 -4.85
N MET A 219 20.81 4.99 -3.67
CA MET A 219 20.26 3.84 -2.94
C MET A 219 19.12 3.18 -3.70
N THR A 220 19.02 1.86 -3.55
CA THR A 220 17.93 1.06 -4.12
C THR A 220 17.26 0.22 -3.02
N LEU A 221 15.95 0.03 -3.15
CA LEU A 221 15.19 -0.92 -2.35
C LEU A 221 14.85 -2.11 -3.23
N LYS A 222 15.22 -3.31 -2.78
CA LYS A 222 14.95 -4.55 -3.48
C LYS A 222 14.09 -5.48 -2.66
N VAL A 223 13.31 -6.30 -3.35
CA VAL A 223 12.50 -7.37 -2.78
C VAL A 223 12.87 -8.70 -3.41
N ASP A 224 12.71 -9.78 -2.64
CA ASP A 224 12.83 -11.16 -3.08
C ASP A 224 11.52 -11.86 -2.75
N VAL A 225 10.87 -12.40 -3.77
CA VAL A 225 9.55 -13.04 -3.70
C VAL A 225 9.63 -14.50 -4.10
N LEU A 226 8.62 -15.27 -3.73
CA LEU A 226 8.46 -16.64 -4.20
C LEU A 226 6.96 -16.96 -4.35
N THR A 227 6.57 -17.50 -5.50
CA THR A 227 5.25 -18.10 -5.70
C THR A 227 5.15 -19.45 -4.97
N SER A 228 3.96 -19.82 -4.49
CA SER A 228 3.71 -21.08 -3.78
C SER A 228 3.01 -22.14 -4.63
#